data_AF-A0A4Y9ZMC1-F1
#
_entry.id   AF-A0A4Y9ZMC1-F1
#
_cell.length_a   1.000
_cell.length_b   1.000
_cell.length_c   1.000
_cell.angle_alpha   90.00
_cell.angle_beta   90.00
_cell.angle_gamma   90.00
#
_symmetry.space_group_name_H-M   'P 1'
#
loop_
_entity.id
_entity.type
_entity.pdbx_description
1 polymer ?
#
loop_
_entity_poly.entity_id
_entity_poly.type
_entity_poly.pdbx_seq_one_letter_code
_entity_poly.pdbx_strand_id
1 'polypeptide(L)'
;MEGESDDKPIDLPGTTVDEFEALLDFLYNRPYDDYSSFDLTRWKNLLTVSDRYQFDKVRQRAIAEITKIESDLNGVDQLLLAVKCNIIQWTVPALVKLLVRPKILELEEAERLPLPIVLRLWNAREVFRRTPVDAPMQLSAR
;
A
#
# COMPACT_ATOMS: atom_id res chain seq x y z
N MET A 1 -19.72 -18.01 -27.02
CA MET A 1 -18.84 -18.14 -25.85
C MET A 1 -18.92 -16.86 -25.03
N GLU A 2 -18.35 -16.85 -23.84
CA GLU A 2 -18.16 -15.62 -23.07
C GLU A 2 -17.17 -14.69 -23.81
N GLY A 3 -17.45 -13.39 -23.84
CA GLY A 3 -16.60 -12.39 -24.51
C GLY A 3 -16.81 -12.22 -26.02
N GLU A 4 -17.83 -12.84 -26.61
CA GLU A 4 -18.11 -12.74 -28.06
C GLU A 4 -19.09 -11.61 -28.43
N SER A 5 -19.81 -11.04 -27.47
CA SER A 5 -20.80 -9.98 -27.69
C SER A 5 -21.03 -9.17 -26.42
N ASP A 6 -21.56 -7.96 -26.57
CA ASP A 6 -21.90 -7.07 -25.44
C ASP A 6 -22.92 -7.70 -24.47
N ASP A 7 -23.83 -8.55 -24.98
CA ASP A 7 -24.81 -9.28 -24.17
C ASP A 7 -24.20 -10.46 -23.37
N LYS A 8 -22.91 -10.77 -23.59
CA LYS A 8 -22.16 -11.86 -22.94
C LYS A 8 -20.72 -11.41 -22.65
N PRO A 9 -20.53 -10.40 -21.79
CA PRO A 9 -19.19 -9.90 -21.47
C PRO A 9 -18.37 -10.94 -20.70
N ILE A 10 -17.06 -10.73 -20.62
CA ILE A 10 -16.20 -11.46 -19.70
C ILE A 10 -16.32 -10.81 -18.33
N ASP A 11 -16.75 -11.57 -17.33
CA ASP A 11 -16.84 -11.07 -15.97
C ASP A 11 -15.46 -11.07 -15.31
N LEU A 12 -15.06 -9.91 -14.77
CA LEU A 12 -13.80 -9.72 -14.04
C LEU A 12 -14.09 -9.63 -12.53
N PRO A 13 -14.20 -10.77 -11.82
CA PRO A 13 -14.64 -10.78 -10.43
C PRO A 13 -13.68 -10.02 -9.53
N GLY A 14 -14.24 -9.16 -8.67
CA GLY A 14 -13.49 -8.37 -7.71
C GLY A 14 -12.69 -7.22 -8.32
N THR A 15 -12.86 -6.92 -9.60
CA THR A 15 -12.27 -5.74 -10.26
C THR A 15 -13.28 -4.60 -10.33
N THR A 16 -12.88 -3.41 -9.91
CA THR A 16 -13.71 -2.21 -10.09
C THR A 16 -13.49 -1.60 -11.47
N VAL A 17 -14.43 -0.75 -11.91
CA VAL A 17 -14.28 0.00 -13.17
C VAL A 17 -13.00 0.85 -13.14
N ASP A 18 -12.76 1.60 -12.06
CA ASP A 18 -11.57 2.45 -11.92
C ASP A 18 -10.25 1.65 -11.95
N GLU A 19 -10.25 0.43 -11.40
CA GLU A 19 -9.12 -0.49 -11.47
C GLU A 19 -8.84 -0.91 -12.92
N PHE A 20 -9.89 -1.28 -13.66
CA PHE A 20 -9.75 -1.71 -15.05
C PHE A 20 -9.38 -0.54 -15.98
N GLU A 21 -9.99 0.64 -15.81
CA GLU A 21 -9.63 1.86 -16.55
C GLU A 21 -8.18 2.27 -16.32
N ALA A 22 -7.68 2.17 -15.08
CA ALA A 22 -6.27 2.44 -14.80
C ALA A 22 -5.35 1.46 -15.56
N LEU A 23 -5.73 0.18 -15.66
CA LEU A 23 -4.98 -0.81 -16.43
C LEU A 23 -4.98 -0.50 -17.92
N LEU A 24 -6.15 -0.21 -18.50
CA LEU A 24 -6.27 0.11 -19.93
C LEU A 24 -5.46 1.36 -20.27
N ASP A 25 -5.62 2.43 -19.51
CA ASP A 25 -4.86 3.67 -19.73
C ASP A 25 -3.36 3.43 -19.66
N PHE A 26 -2.89 2.60 -18.71
CA PHE A 26 -1.48 2.25 -18.63
C PHE A 26 -0.99 1.45 -19.84
N LEU A 27 -1.76 0.46 -20.29
CA LEU A 27 -1.38 -0.41 -21.40
C LEU A 27 -1.39 0.31 -22.74
N TYR A 28 -2.37 1.18 -22.98
CA TYR A 28 -2.52 1.89 -24.24
C TYR A 28 -1.66 3.16 -24.35
N ASN A 29 -1.33 3.82 -23.23
CA ASN A 29 -0.48 5.02 -23.24
C ASN A 29 1.02 4.72 -23.02
N ARG A 30 1.39 3.44 -22.90
CA ARG A 30 2.77 2.99 -22.68
C ARG A 30 3.83 3.60 -23.63
N PRO A 31 3.58 3.77 -24.94
CA PRO A 31 4.60 4.27 -25.87
C PRO A 31 5.10 5.70 -25.57
N TYR A 32 4.32 6.49 -24.82
CA TYR A 32 4.61 7.90 -24.60
C TYR A 32 5.26 8.18 -23.23
N ASP A 33 5.28 7.18 -22.34
CA ASP A 33 5.65 7.33 -20.91
C ASP A 33 4.97 8.54 -20.22
N ASP A 34 3.87 9.03 -20.79
CA ASP A 34 3.11 10.17 -20.30
C ASP A 34 2.02 9.66 -19.35
N TYR A 35 2.38 9.66 -18.07
CA TYR A 35 1.47 9.36 -16.97
C TYR A 35 1.24 10.59 -16.10
N SER A 36 1.31 11.79 -16.69
CA SER A 36 1.05 13.05 -15.98
C SER A 36 -0.36 13.10 -15.35
N SER A 37 -1.29 12.31 -15.86
CA SER A 37 -2.65 12.15 -15.34
C SER A 37 -2.79 11.12 -14.21
N PHE A 38 -1.75 10.34 -13.90
CA PHE A 38 -1.83 9.32 -12.84
C PHE A 38 -1.52 9.93 -11.48
N ASP A 39 -2.57 10.16 -10.70
CA ASP A 39 -2.47 10.47 -9.29
C ASP A 39 -2.22 9.20 -8.44
N LEU A 40 -2.02 9.38 -7.14
CA LEU A 40 -1.81 8.29 -6.20
C LEU A 40 -2.95 7.26 -6.22
N THR A 41 -4.20 7.71 -6.33
CA THR A 41 -5.38 6.85 -6.37
C THR A 41 -5.32 5.93 -7.58
N ARG A 42 -4.99 6.49 -8.74
CA ARG A 42 -4.86 5.74 -9.99
C ARG A 42 -3.69 4.76 -9.95
N TRP A 43 -2.56 5.14 -9.35
CA TRP A 43 -1.46 4.20 -9.12
C TRP A 43 -1.84 3.05 -8.17
N LYS A 44 -2.64 3.30 -7.12
CA LYS A 44 -3.16 2.26 -6.22
C LYS A 44 -4.11 1.30 -6.93
N ASN A 45 -4.97 1.83 -7.80
CA ASN A 45 -5.87 1.06 -8.64
C ASN A 45 -5.08 0.15 -9.61
N LEU A 46 -4.11 0.73 -10.31
CA LEU A 46 -3.21 -0.01 -11.20
C LEU A 46 -2.42 -1.09 -10.46
N LEU A 47 -1.92 -0.78 -9.26
CA LEU A 47 -1.21 -1.75 -8.42
C LEU A 47 -2.13 -2.92 -8.02
N THR A 48 -3.37 -2.64 -7.62
CA THR A 48 -4.32 -3.67 -7.18
C THR A 48 -4.69 -4.62 -8.33
N VAL A 49 -5.04 -4.08 -9.50
CA VAL A 49 -5.44 -4.88 -10.67
C VAL A 49 -4.26 -5.65 -11.27
N SER A 50 -3.05 -5.05 -11.29
CA SER A 50 -1.85 -5.71 -11.80
C SER A 50 -1.39 -6.86 -10.91
N ASP A 51 -1.56 -6.74 -9.59
CA ASP A 51 -1.31 -7.84 -8.65
C ASP A 51 -2.31 -8.99 -8.84
N ARG A 52 -3.61 -8.66 -8.94
CA ARG A 52 -4.70 -9.65 -9.11
C ARG A 52 -4.51 -10.52 -10.35
N TYR A 53 -4.15 -9.91 -11.48
CA TYR A 53 -3.99 -10.60 -12.76
C TYR A 53 -2.53 -10.89 -13.12
N GLN A 54 -1.60 -10.80 -12.18
CA GLN A 54 -0.19 -11.18 -12.34
C GLN A 54 0.56 -10.42 -13.46
N PHE A 55 0.25 -9.14 -13.65
CA PHE A 55 1.00 -8.25 -14.54
C PHE A 55 2.27 -7.72 -13.86
N ASP A 56 3.27 -8.59 -13.66
CA ASP A 56 4.47 -8.30 -12.85
C ASP A 56 5.18 -6.98 -13.21
N LYS A 57 5.36 -6.69 -14.50
CA LYS A 57 6.02 -5.46 -14.96
C LYS A 57 5.20 -4.20 -14.66
N VAL A 58 3.88 -4.30 -14.77
CA VAL A 58 2.95 -3.20 -14.47
C VAL A 58 2.94 -2.96 -12.97
N ARG A 59 2.88 -4.04 -12.19
CA ARG A 59 2.98 -4.03 -10.74
C ARG A 59 4.27 -3.36 -10.26
N GLN A 60 5.42 -3.75 -10.81
CA GLN A 60 6.72 -3.14 -10.48
C GLN A 60 6.76 -1.64 -10.81
N ARG A 61 6.22 -1.23 -11.95
CA ARG A 61 6.12 0.20 -12.32
C ARG A 61 5.25 0.97 -11.33
N ALA A 62 4.06 0.45 -10.98
CA ALA A 62 3.18 1.08 -10.01
C ALA A 62 3.85 1.23 -8.63
N ILE A 63 4.56 0.20 -8.17
CA ILE A 63 5.35 0.26 -6.92
C ILE A 63 6.41 1.35 -7.02
N ALA A 64 7.16 1.42 -8.12
CA ALA A 64 8.22 2.42 -8.29
C ALA A 64 7.66 3.85 -8.25
N GLU A 65 6.51 4.11 -8.88
CA GLU A 65 5.89 5.43 -8.88
C GLU A 65 5.30 5.81 -7.51
N ILE A 66 4.62 4.88 -6.83
CA ILE A 66 4.11 5.13 -5.48
C ILE A 66 5.27 5.32 -4.48
N THR A 67 6.38 4.59 -4.65
CA THR A 67 7.58 4.72 -3.80
C THR A 67 8.11 6.16 -3.81
N LYS A 68 8.01 6.88 -4.94
CA LYS A 68 8.47 8.27 -5.03
C LYS A 68 7.69 9.23 -4.14
N ILE A 69 6.44 8.89 -3.82
CA ILE A 69 5.52 9.71 -3.02
C ILE A 69 5.13 9.03 -1.70
N GLU A 70 5.76 7.88 -1.38
CA GLU A 70 5.40 7.07 -0.20
C GLU A 70 5.63 7.83 1.11
N SER A 71 6.60 8.76 1.12
CA SER A 71 6.90 9.62 2.26
C SER A 71 5.68 10.41 2.71
N ASP A 72 4.80 10.75 1.76
CA ASP A 72 3.67 11.65 1.97
C ASP A 72 2.42 10.88 2.39
N LEU A 73 2.40 9.55 2.22
CA LEU A 73 1.35 8.69 2.77
C LEU A 73 1.36 8.73 4.29
N ASN A 74 0.16 8.80 4.89
CA ASN A 74 0.03 8.52 6.31
C ASN A 74 0.42 7.06 6.62
N GLY A 75 0.87 6.82 7.85
CA GLY A 75 1.42 5.51 8.23
C GLY A 75 0.43 4.35 8.12
N VAL A 76 -0.88 4.59 8.32
CA VAL A 76 -1.90 3.53 8.23
C VAL A 76 -2.16 3.17 6.77
N ASP A 77 -2.33 4.15 5.89
CA ASP A 77 -2.52 3.94 4.46
C ASP A 77 -1.32 3.23 3.85
N GLN A 78 -0.10 3.65 4.22
CA GLN A 78 1.12 3.00 3.78
C GLN A 78 1.19 1.54 4.25
N LEU A 79 0.84 1.26 5.51
CA LEU A 79 0.83 -0.10 6.06
C LEU A 79 -0.20 -0.99 5.37
N LEU A 80 -1.43 -0.49 5.20
CA LEU A 80 -2.50 -1.24 4.55
C LEU A 80 -2.17 -1.54 3.09
N LEU A 81 -1.60 -0.56 2.38
CA LEU A 81 -1.18 -0.76 0.99
C LEU A 81 -0.01 -1.75 0.89
N ALA A 82 0.95 -1.66 1.80
CA ALA A 82 2.07 -2.60 1.89
C ALA A 82 1.59 -4.04 2.09
N VAL A 83 0.62 -4.26 2.98
CA VAL A 83 0.06 -5.60 3.25
C VAL A 83 -0.80 -6.07 2.08
N LYS A 84 -1.73 -5.24 1.59
CA LYS A 84 -2.66 -5.61 0.51
C LYS A 84 -1.91 -6.02 -0.76
N CYS A 85 -0.82 -5.34 -1.08
CA CYS A 85 -0.06 -5.55 -2.31
C CYS A 85 1.24 -6.32 -2.09
N ASN A 86 1.48 -6.87 -0.90
CA ASN A 86 2.70 -7.60 -0.53
C ASN A 86 4.01 -6.82 -0.86
N ILE A 87 4.08 -5.56 -0.43
CA ILE A 87 5.23 -4.66 -0.62
C ILE A 87 5.98 -4.55 0.70
N ILE A 88 6.85 -5.53 0.96
CA ILE A 88 7.56 -5.69 2.24
C ILE A 88 8.37 -4.43 2.61
N GLN A 89 9.01 -3.80 1.62
CA GLN A 89 9.86 -2.62 1.83
C GLN A 89 9.13 -1.41 2.44
N TRP A 90 7.80 -1.33 2.32
CA TRP A 90 7.00 -0.24 2.89
C TRP A 90 6.51 -0.51 4.31
N THR A 91 6.58 -1.77 4.76
CA THR A 91 6.02 -2.18 6.06
C THR A 91 6.76 -1.52 7.21
N VAL A 92 8.10 -1.58 7.22
CA VAL A 92 8.92 -0.99 8.28
C VAL A 92 8.80 0.54 8.31
N PRO A 93 8.95 1.27 7.17
CA PRO A 93 8.72 2.72 7.15
C PRO A 93 7.34 3.13 7.67
N ALA A 94 6.29 2.42 7.29
CA ALA A 94 4.93 2.69 7.78
C ALA A 94 4.81 2.53 9.30
N LEU A 95 5.36 1.43 9.85
CA LEU A 95 5.37 1.21 11.30
C LEU A 95 6.16 2.30 12.03
N VAL A 96 7.33 2.70 11.51
CA VAL A 96 8.12 3.80 12.10
C VAL A 96 7.32 5.10 12.13
N LYS A 97 6.62 5.47 11.06
CA LYS A 97 5.74 6.66 11.03
C LYS A 97 4.68 6.61 12.14
N LEU A 98 4.06 5.44 12.35
CA LEU A 98 3.04 5.25 13.39
C LEU A 98 3.63 5.29 14.81
N LEU A 99 4.87 4.85 15.00
CA LEU A 99 5.55 4.87 16.30
C LEU A 99 6.06 6.26 16.67
N VAL A 100 6.66 6.99 15.73
CA VAL A 100 7.34 8.28 15.99
C VAL A 100 6.36 9.46 16.06
N ARG A 101 5.23 9.41 15.34
CA ARG A 101 4.26 10.52 15.33
C ARG A 101 3.75 10.83 16.75
N PRO A 102 3.46 12.08 17.12
CA PRO A 102 3.04 12.44 18.49
C PRO A 102 1.65 11.92 18.87
N LYS A 103 0.74 11.81 17.89
CA LYS A 103 -0.64 11.36 18.05
C LYS A 103 -0.75 9.83 18.12
N ILE A 104 -1.62 9.31 18.98
CA ILE A 104 -1.97 7.88 19.02
C ILE A 104 -2.79 7.48 17.78
N LEU A 105 -3.10 6.19 17.60
CA LEU A 105 -4.10 5.77 16.61
C LEU A 105 -5.46 6.36 16.98
N GLU A 106 -6.10 7.03 16.03
CA GLU A 106 -7.51 7.41 16.15
C GLU A 106 -8.41 6.19 15.99
N LEU A 107 -9.67 6.31 16.41
CA LEU A 107 -10.63 5.22 16.32
C LEU A 107 -10.82 4.79 14.86
N GLU A 108 -10.97 5.75 13.95
CA GLU A 108 -11.14 5.52 12.52
C GLU A 108 -9.93 4.84 11.89
N GLU A 109 -8.72 5.11 12.40
CA GLU A 109 -7.50 4.43 11.97
C GLU A 109 -7.40 3.01 12.52
N ALA A 110 -7.77 2.83 13.79
CA ALA A 110 -7.72 1.54 14.47
C ALA A 110 -8.74 0.55 13.89
N GLU A 111 -9.94 1.02 13.52
CA GLU A 111 -10.99 0.20 12.88
C GLU A 111 -10.56 -0.38 11.52
N ARG A 112 -9.64 0.29 10.83
CA ARG A 112 -9.10 -0.16 9.53
C ARG A 112 -8.04 -1.24 9.67
N LEU A 113 -7.48 -1.44 10.86
CA LEU A 113 -6.40 -2.38 11.11
C LEU A 113 -6.91 -3.60 11.87
N PRO A 114 -6.40 -4.81 11.58
CA PRO A 114 -6.65 -5.98 12.41
C PRO A 114 -6.26 -5.71 13.87
N LEU A 115 -7.13 -6.08 14.81
CA LEU A 115 -6.91 -5.88 16.26
C LEU A 115 -5.51 -6.33 16.75
N PRO A 116 -4.96 -7.49 16.30
CA PRO A 116 -3.60 -7.87 16.70
C PRO A 116 -2.51 -6.87 16.29
N ILE A 117 -2.66 -6.19 15.14
CA ILE A 117 -1.73 -5.16 14.68
C ILE A 117 -1.84 -3.92 15.56
N VAL A 118 -3.07 -3.49 15.89
CA VAL A 118 -3.32 -2.35 16.77
C VAL A 118 -2.66 -2.56 18.14
N LEU A 119 -2.87 -3.72 18.76
CA LEU A 119 -2.27 -4.05 20.07
C LEU A 119 -0.74 -4.09 20.02
N ARG A 120 -0.14 -4.64 18.95
CA ARG A 120 1.31 -4.67 18.76
C ARG A 120 1.88 -3.27 18.58
N LEU A 121 1.22 -2.42 17.79
CA LEU A 121 1.59 -1.02 17.60
C LEU A 121 1.54 -0.24 18.91
N TRP A 122 0.48 -0.42 19.69
CA TRP A 122 0.33 0.21 21.00
C TRP A 122 1.48 -0.16 21.94
N ASN A 123 1.76 -1.47 22.07
CA ASN A 123 2.84 -1.95 22.92
C ASN A 123 4.22 -1.45 22.45
N ALA A 124 4.48 -1.52 21.15
CA ALA A 124 5.74 -1.03 20.57
C ALA A 124 5.94 0.48 20.81
N ARG A 125 4.86 1.27 20.74
CA ARG A 125 4.89 2.71 21.02
C ARG A 125 5.21 3.01 22.47
N GLU A 126 4.63 2.28 23.41
CA GLU A 126 4.93 2.41 24.84
C GLU A 126 6.39 2.09 25.15
N VAL A 127 6.93 1.02 24.56
CA VAL A 127 8.36 0.67 24.69
C VAL A 127 9.23 1.78 24.10
N PHE A 128 8.92 2.24 22.88
CA PHE A 128 9.67 3.30 22.20
C PHE A 128 9.73 4.59 23.03
N ARG A 129 8.62 5.00 23.65
CA ARG A 129 8.54 6.20 24.48
C ARG A 129 9.25 6.08 25.83
N ARG A 130 9.35 4.86 26.37
CA ARG A 130 10.04 4.59 27.65
C ARG A 130 11.55 4.43 27.49
N THR A 131 12.02 4.21 26.26
CA THR A 131 13.44 4.06 25.99
C THR A 131 14.08 5.44 25.90
N PRO A 132 15.00 5.83 26.80
CA PRO A 132 15.75 7.07 26.66
C PRO A 132 16.57 7.00 25.36
N VAL A 133 16.55 8.07 24.57
CA VAL A 133 17.28 8.17 23.28
C VAL A 133 18.79 7.92 23.43
N ASP A 134 19.32 7.98 24.66
CA ASP A 134 20.74 7.76 24.99
C ASP A 134 21.06 6.43 25.69
N ALA A 135 20.13 5.46 25.77
CA ALA A 135 20.44 4.18 26.40
C ALA A 135 21.24 3.27 25.44
N PRO A 136 22.49 2.88 25.76
CA PRO A 136 23.24 1.97 24.91
C PRO A 136 22.50 0.63 24.83
N MET A 137 22.20 0.21 23.61
CA MET A 137 21.56 -1.07 23.28
C MET A 137 22.48 -2.22 23.73
N GLN A 138 22.37 -2.61 25.00
CA GLN A 138 23.02 -3.80 25.54
C GLN A 138 22.26 -5.02 25.00
N LEU A 139 22.69 -5.51 23.83
CA LEU A 139 22.35 -6.85 23.39
C LEU A 139 22.99 -7.84 24.37
N SER A 140 22.17 -8.38 25.29
CA SER A 140 22.57 -9.56 26.04
C SER A 140 22.54 -10.76 25.08
N ALA A 141 23.71 -11.24 24.69
CA ALA A 141 23.85 -12.57 24.12
C ALA A 141 23.50 -13.60 25.20
N ARG A 142 22.47 -14.40 24.95
CA ARG A 142 22.27 -15.71 25.56
C ARG A 142 21.78 -16.67 24.48
#